data_AF-A0A2A2F3K7-F1
#
_entry.id   AF-A0A2A2F3K7-F1
#
_cell.length_a   1.000
_cell.length_b   1.000
_cell.length_c   1.000
_cell.angle_alpha   90.00
_cell.angle_beta   90.00
_cell.angle_gamma   90.00
#
_symmetry.space_group_name_H-M   'P 1'
#
loop_
_entity.id
_entity.type
_entity.pdbx_description
1 polymer ?
#
loop_
_entity_poly.entity_id
_entity_poly.type
_entity_poly.pdbx_seq_one_letter_code
_entity_poly.pdbx_strand_id
1 'polypeptide(L)'
;MGKLYNEEKVLYFANQAQGLHVSDREASDTDLSNIVRHLLGNRLIEKVAADDSGDYFKTTLAGERRLLELQIKWRTSRNKDVTEHRARLAELED
;
A
#
# COMPACT_ATOMS: atom_id res chain seq x y z
N MET A 1 16.49 -0.73 15.69
CA MET A 1 15.15 -1.29 15.36
C MET A 1 14.83 -0.87 13.93
N GLY A 2 14.66 -1.80 12.99
CA GLY A 2 14.18 -1.47 11.64
C GLY A 2 12.68 -1.18 11.67
N LYS A 3 12.21 -0.19 10.90
CA LYS A 3 10.77 0.08 10.76
C LYS A 3 10.08 -1.17 10.20
N LEU A 4 9.10 -1.70 10.92
CA LEU A 4 8.39 -2.94 10.55
C LEU A 4 7.54 -2.79 9.27
N TYR A 5 7.11 -1.56 9.00
CA TYR A 5 6.30 -1.17 7.85
C TYR A 5 6.95 0.01 7.11
N ASN A 6 6.75 -0.01 5.79
CA ASN A 6 7.05 1.09 4.88
C ASN A 6 5.86 1.26 3.92
N GLU A 7 5.87 2.34 3.14
CA GLU A 7 4.80 2.68 2.19
C GLU A 7 4.47 1.52 1.24
N GLU A 8 5.50 0.91 0.64
CA GLU A 8 5.34 -0.21 -0.31
C GLU A 8 4.63 -1.40 0.32
N LYS A 9 5.02 -1.80 1.53
CA LYS A 9 4.44 -2.93 2.24
C LYS A 9 2.98 -2.67 2.63
N VAL A 10 2.65 -1.45 3.03
CA VAL A 10 1.27 -1.06 3.38
C VAL A 10 0.38 -1.07 2.14
N LEU A 11 0.84 -0.48 1.03
CA LEU A 11 0.13 -0.54 -0.25
C LEU A 11 0.00 -1.98 -0.77
N TYR A 12 1.03 -2.80 -0.62
CA TYR A 12 1.00 -4.22 -1.01
C TYR A 12 -0.11 -4.98 -0.29
N PHE A 13 -0.23 -4.83 1.04
CA PHE A 13 -1.29 -5.47 1.81
C PHE A 13 -2.68 -4.92 1.47
N ALA A 14 -2.80 -3.61 1.28
CA ALA A 14 -4.05 -2.99 0.85
C ALA A 14 -4.50 -3.45 -0.56
N ASN A 15 -3.56 -3.85 -1.42
CA ASN A 15 -3.86 -4.37 -2.76
C ASN A 15 -4.25 -5.86 -2.78
N GLN A 16 -4.09 -6.59 -1.66
CA GLN A 16 -4.50 -8.00 -1.60
C GLN A 16 -6.03 -8.15 -1.56
N ALA A 17 -6.53 -9.33 -1.90
CA ALA A 17 -7.96 -9.64 -1.89
C ALA A 17 -8.65 -9.34 -0.54
N GLN A 18 -7.96 -9.56 0.58
CA GLN A 18 -8.46 -9.25 1.93
C GLN A 18 -8.34 -7.77 2.34
N GLY A 19 -7.47 -7.00 1.67
CA GLY A 19 -7.12 -5.63 2.08
C GLY A 19 -6.20 -5.55 3.30
N LEU A 20 -5.85 -4.34 3.70
CA LEU A 20 -5.07 -4.06 4.89
C LEU A 20 -6.01 -3.92 6.09
N HIS A 21 -5.86 -4.78 7.09
CA HIS A 21 -6.53 -4.64 8.38
C HIS A 21 -5.64 -3.84 9.35
N VAL A 22 -6.21 -2.82 9.98
CA VAL A 22 -5.56 -2.02 11.04
C VAL A 22 -6.43 -2.13 12.29
N SER A 23 -5.87 -2.73 13.34
CA SER A 23 -6.61 -2.94 14.58
C SER A 23 -6.96 -1.63 15.28
N ASP A 24 -8.11 -1.59 15.92
CA ASP A 24 -8.53 -0.55 16.87
C ASP A 24 -7.55 -0.34 18.04
N ARG A 25 -6.78 -1.38 18.38
CA ARG A 25 -5.73 -1.36 19.41
C ARG A 25 -4.38 -0.87 18.89
N GLU A 26 -4.26 -0.62 17.58
CA GLU A 26 -3.04 -0.04 17.01
C GLU A 26 -2.83 1.36 17.58
N ALA A 27 -1.67 1.61 18.18
CA ALA A 27 -1.41 2.92 18.78
C ALA A 27 -1.37 4.02 17.70
N SER A 28 -1.92 5.19 18.02
CA SER A 28 -2.12 6.28 17.07
C SER A 28 -0.83 6.80 16.41
N ASP A 29 0.35 6.49 16.95
CA ASP A 29 1.64 7.01 16.49
C ASP A 29 2.65 5.91 16.11
N THR A 30 2.18 4.71 15.78
CA THR A 30 3.06 3.72 15.15
C THR A 30 3.44 4.12 13.73
N ASP A 31 4.53 3.53 13.21
CA ASP A 31 4.88 3.67 11.79
C ASP A 31 3.70 3.29 10.88
N LEU A 32 2.92 2.27 11.24
CA LEU A 32 1.75 1.84 10.48
C LEU A 32 0.66 2.92 10.48
N SER A 33 0.24 3.41 11.64
CA SER A 33 -0.77 4.47 11.78
C SER A 33 -0.38 5.75 11.03
N ASN A 34 0.90 6.12 11.08
CA ASN A 34 1.42 7.26 10.33
C ASN A 34 1.36 7.06 8.81
N ILE A 35 1.76 5.89 8.32
CA ILE A 35 1.71 5.57 6.89
C ILE A 35 0.25 5.51 6.41
N VAL A 36 -0.65 4.87 7.16
CA VAL A 36 -2.07 4.79 6.80
C VAL A 36 -2.71 6.16 6.72
N ARG A 37 -2.47 7.05 7.71
CA ARG A 37 -2.93 8.44 7.67
C ARG A 37 -2.39 9.18 6.45
N HIS A 38 -1.11 9.01 6.13
CA HIS A 38 -0.49 9.62 4.95
C HIS A 38 -1.11 9.12 3.64
N LEU A 39 -1.30 7.81 3.49
CA LEU A 39 -1.87 7.19 2.28
C LEU A 39 -3.35 7.58 2.08
N LEU A 40 -4.14 7.64 3.16
CA LEU A 40 -5.51 8.15 3.13
C LEU A 40 -5.56 9.62 2.71
N GLY A 41 -4.70 10.46 3.28
CA GLY A 41 -4.60 11.88 2.94
C GLY A 41 -4.27 12.12 1.46
N ASN A 42 -3.49 11.22 0.85
CA ASN A 42 -3.14 11.26 -0.57
C ASN A 42 -4.09 10.45 -1.48
N ARG A 43 -5.19 9.90 -0.94
CA ARG A 43 -6.16 9.06 -1.68
C ARG A 43 -5.53 7.84 -2.38
N LEU A 44 -4.44 7.31 -1.83
CA LEU A 44 -3.78 6.10 -2.32
C LEU A 44 -4.44 4.83 -1.76
N ILE A 45 -5.10 4.95 -0.61
CA ILE A 45 -5.95 3.90 -0.06
C ILE A 45 -7.30 4.50 0.34
N GLU A 46 -8.29 3.65 0.50
CA GLU A 46 -9.62 3.99 1.01
C GLU A 46 -10.08 2.96 2.04
N LYS A 47 -10.87 3.42 3.02
CA LYS A 47 -11.51 2.54 3.99
C LYS A 47 -12.72 1.87 3.34
N VAL A 48 -12.77 0.55 3.35
CA VAL A 48 -13.84 -0.24 2.70
C VAL A 48 -14.75 -0.95 3.69
N ALA A 49 -14.26 -1.24 4.89
CA ALA A 49 -15.04 -1.88 5.94
C ALA A 49 -14.47 -1.52 7.32
N ALA A 50 -15.27 -1.81 8.34
CA ALA A 50 -14.84 -1.79 9.74
C ALA A 50 -15.64 -2.86 10.49
N ASP A 51 -15.01 -3.47 11.48
CA ASP A 51 -15.66 -4.36 12.43
C ASP A 51 -15.15 -4.11 13.85
N ASP A 52 -15.55 -4.95 14.80
CA ASP A 52 -15.16 -4.84 16.22
C ASP A 52 -13.66 -5.08 16.46
N SER A 53 -12.90 -5.46 15.43
CA SER A 53 -11.46 -5.72 15.50
C SER A 53 -10.60 -4.63 14.84
N GLY A 54 -11.20 -3.79 13.99
CA GLY A 54 -10.52 -2.66 13.37
C GLY A 54 -11.08 -2.21 12.02
N ASP A 55 -10.24 -1.51 11.28
CA ASP A 55 -10.55 -0.90 9.99
C ASP A 55 -9.86 -1.65 8.84
N TYR A 56 -10.59 -1.80 7.72
CA TYR A 56 -10.09 -2.44 6.52
C TYR A 56 -9.91 -1.43 5.38
N PHE A 57 -8.74 -1.46 4.76
CA PHE A 57 -8.36 -0.54 3.69
C PHE A 57 -8.01 -1.26 2.40
N LYS A 58 -8.35 -0.65 1.26
CA LYS A 58 -7.99 -1.09 -0.09
C LYS A 58 -7.21 -0.03 -0.82
N THR A 59 -6.34 -0.45 -1.74
CA THR A 59 -5.70 0.46 -2.69
C THR A 59 -6.72 1.03 -3.65
N THR A 60 -6.59 2.32 -3.94
CA THR A 60 -7.25 2.94 -5.10
C THR A 60 -6.42 2.67 -6.36
N LEU A 61 -6.92 3.04 -7.54
CA LEU A 61 -6.12 3.01 -8.78
C LEU A 61 -4.81 3.81 -8.64
N ALA A 62 -4.87 4.98 -7.99
CA ALA A 62 -3.67 5.78 -7.72
C ALA A 62 -2.69 5.07 -6.77
N GLY A 63 -3.22 4.35 -5.76
CA GLY A 63 -2.43 3.50 -4.87
C GLY A 63 -1.74 2.34 -5.57
N GLU A 64 -2.45 1.67 -6.48
CA GLU A 64 -1.89 0.56 -7.28
C GLU A 64 -0.76 1.07 -8.19
N ARG A 65 -0.97 2.20 -8.87
CA ARG A 65 0.09 2.85 -9.67
C ARG A 65 1.31 3.15 -8.80
N ARG A 66 1.11 3.77 -7.63
CA ARG A 66 2.19 4.09 -6.69
C ARG A 66 2.93 2.84 -6.20
N LEU A 67 2.22 1.75 -5.92
CA LEU A 67 2.81 0.47 -5.54
C LEU A 67 3.73 -0.06 -6.65
N LEU A 68 3.26 -0.07 -7.89
CA LEU A 68 4.04 -0.54 -9.05
C LEU A 68 5.29 0.31 -9.28
N GLU A 69 5.19 1.64 -9.16
CA GLU A 69 6.36 2.54 -9.23
C GLU A 69 7.43 2.20 -8.18
N LEU A 70 7.01 1.98 -6.92
CA LEU A 70 7.91 1.62 -5.83
C LEU A 70 8.59 0.27 -6.09
N GLN A 71 7.84 -0.72 -6.55
CA GLN A 71 8.35 -2.04 -6.89
C GLN A 71 9.31 -1.99 -8.09
N ILE A 72 8.97 -1.25 -9.15
CA ILE A 72 9.86 -1.03 -10.31
C ILE A 72 11.16 -0.39 -9.83
N LYS A 73 11.10 0.69 -9.04
CA LYS A 73 12.29 1.38 -8.52
C LYS A 73 13.20 0.44 -7.72
N TRP A 74 12.63 -0.38 -6.84
CA TRP A 74 13.38 -1.34 -6.03
C TRP A 74 13.99 -2.48 -6.86
N ARG A 75 13.25 -2.98 -7.86
CA ARG A 75 13.69 -4.07 -8.75
C ARG A 75 14.79 -3.58 -9.68
N THR A 76 14.63 -2.40 -10.28
CA THR A 76 15.65 -1.77 -11.13
C THR A 76 16.95 -1.53 -10.37
N SER A 77 16.91 -1.04 -9.12
CA SER A 77 18.13 -0.84 -8.32
C SER A 77 18.86 -2.14 -7.96
N ARG A 78 18.22 -3.29 -8.16
CA ARG A 78 18.77 -4.63 -7.91
C ARG A 78 18.97 -5.46 -9.19
N ASN A 79 18.87 -4.84 -10.37
CA ASN A 79 18.92 -5.53 -11.66
C ASN A 79 17.94 -6.73 -11.74
N LYS A 80 16.74 -6.57 -11.17
CA LYS A 80 15.65 -7.54 -11.25
C LYS A 80 14.71 -7.16 -12.39
N ASP A 81 14.08 -8.17 -13.00
CA ASP A 81 13.09 -7.95 -14.05
C ASP A 81 11.89 -7.12 -13.54
N VAL A 82 11.42 -6.21 -14.38
CA VAL A 82 10.31 -5.27 -14.13
C VAL A 82 9.24 -5.34 -15.22
N THR A 83 9.32 -6.30 -16.14
CA THR A 83 8.50 -6.34 -17.36
C THR A 83 7.01 -6.38 -17.01
N GLU A 84 6.61 -7.29 -16.13
CA GLU A 84 5.21 -7.43 -15.69
C GLU A 84 4.68 -6.18 -14.97
N HIS A 85 5.54 -5.52 -14.19
CA HIS A 85 5.12 -4.36 -13.40
C HIS A 85 4.91 -3.15 -14.29
N ARG A 86 5.76 -2.99 -15.33
CA ARG A 86 5.60 -1.94 -16.35
C ARG A 86 4.38 -2.19 -17.22
N ALA A 87 4.12 -3.44 -17.60
CA ALA A 87 2.91 -3.80 -18.36
C ALA A 87 1.66 -3.43 -17.56
N ARG A 88 1.58 -3.85 -16.29
CA ARG A 88 0.46 -3.51 -15.41
C ARG A 88 0.32 -2.01 -15.18
N LEU A 89 1.43 -1.28 -15.02
CA LEU A 89 1.40 0.17 -14.84
C LEU A 89 0.82 0.86 -16.08
N ALA A 90 1.23 0.44 -17.28
CA ALA A 90 0.70 0.97 -18.54
C ALA A 90 -0.80 0.69 -18.69
N GLU A 91 -1.29 -0.49 -18.32
CA GLU A 91 -2.73 -0.82 -18.31
C GLU A 91 -3.54 0.09 -17.39
N LEU A 92 -2.93 0.61 -16.32
CA LEU A 92 -3.60 1.51 -15.39
C LEU A 92 -3.60 2.96 -15.87
N GLU A 93 -2.77 3.34 -16.84
CA GLU A 93 -2.63 4.70 -17.36
C GLU A 93 -3.50 4.98 -18.60
N ASP A 94 -3.95 3.92 -19.29
CA ASP A 94 -4.91 3.94 -20.40
C ASP A 94 -6.36 4.13 -19.91
#